data_AF-A0A077PVL3-F1
#
_entry.id   AF-A0A077PVL3-F1
#
_cell.length_a   1.000
_cell.length_b   1.000
_cell.length_c   1.000
_cell.angle_alpha   90.00
_cell.angle_beta   90.00
_cell.angle_gamma   90.00
#
_symmetry.space_group_name_H-M   'P 1'
#
loop_
_entity.id
_entity.type
_entity.pdbx_description
1 polymer ?
#
loop_
_entity_poly.entity_id
_entity_poly.type
_entity_poly.pdbx_seq_one_letter_code
_entity_poly.pdbx_strand_id
1 'polypeptide(L)'
;MRQALLVYEEIDGIIKKLPQMMQSVSDQLSPLALLFSTCLEPVENDEDLKARMVIIDELYSYANDTEHVAAKFADFVTDRIYEYETKNQSVPNVSPREALAFFMKERGIRQADLCDIATQSVISEILHGKRSMTIQQVKGFAKFFGVPVETFMGTL
;
A
#
# COMPACT_ATOMS: atom_id res chain seq x y z
N MET A 1 15.72 -63.74 19.85
CA MET A 1 15.46 -63.54 18.41
C MET A 1 14.10 -62.89 18.12
N ARG A 2 12.97 -63.40 18.65
CA ARG A 2 11.62 -62.89 18.32
C ARG A 2 11.37 -61.40 18.67
N GLN A 3 11.93 -60.91 19.77
CA GLN A 3 11.81 -59.50 20.20
C GLN A 3 12.54 -58.52 19.25
N ALA A 4 13.70 -58.91 18.72
CA ALA A 4 14.48 -58.08 17.81
C ALA A 4 13.84 -57.96 16.42
N LEU A 5 13.12 -59.00 15.99
CA LEU A 5 12.34 -59.00 14.74
C LEU A 5 11.12 -58.07 14.83
N LEU A 6 10.42 -58.05 15.98
CA LEU A 6 9.29 -57.14 16.21
C LEU A 6 9.73 -55.66 16.19
N VAL A 7 10.85 -55.34 16.84
CA VAL A 7 11.44 -53.99 16.79
C VAL A 7 11.82 -53.59 15.36
N TYR A 8 12.32 -54.53 14.56
CA TYR A 8 12.66 -54.28 13.16
C TYR A 8 11.42 -54.03 12.29
N GLU A 9 10.32 -54.76 12.49
CA GLU A 9 9.05 -54.55 11.79
C GLU A 9 8.39 -53.22 12.17
N GLU A 10 8.45 -52.81 13.44
CA GLU A 10 7.97 -51.51 13.90
C GLU A 10 8.78 -50.35 13.27
N ILE A 11 10.11 -50.48 13.21
CA ILE A 11 10.98 -49.48 12.58
C ILE A 11 10.76 -49.42 11.06
N ASP A 12 10.60 -50.56 10.38
CA ASP A 12 10.30 -50.61 8.93
C ASP A 12 8.98 -49.91 8.60
N GLY A 13 7.96 -50.11 9.44
CA GLY A 13 6.68 -49.40 9.34
C GLY A 13 6.81 -47.89 9.49
N ILE A 14 7.69 -47.41 10.38
CA ILE A 14 7.98 -45.98 10.56
C ILE A 14 8.75 -45.43 9.36
N ILE A 15 9.80 -46.12 8.90
CA ILE A 15 10.62 -45.68 7.75
C ILE A 15 9.77 -45.52 6.49
N LYS A 16 8.83 -46.46 6.24
CA LYS A 16 7.91 -46.38 5.09
C LYS A 16 6.96 -45.18 5.16
N LYS A 17 6.59 -44.73 6.35
CA LYS A 17 5.68 -43.59 6.56
C LYS A 17 6.42 -42.26 6.72
N LEU A 18 7.72 -42.29 6.99
CA LEU A 18 8.55 -41.11 7.24
C LEU A 18 8.45 -40.05 6.13
N PRO A 19 8.47 -40.38 4.82
CA PRO A 19 8.32 -39.36 3.78
C PRO A 19 6.98 -38.63 3.84
N GLN A 20 5.89 -39.35 4.11
CA GLN A 20 4.55 -38.78 4.21
C GLN A 20 4.40 -37.91 5.47
N MET A 21 5.01 -38.33 6.58
CA MET A 21 5.09 -37.51 7.79
C MET A 21 5.88 -36.21 7.55
N MET A 22 7.03 -36.31 6.89
CA MET A 22 7.86 -35.15 6.54
C MET A 22 7.14 -34.20 5.57
N GLN A 23 6.40 -34.74 4.60
CA GLN A 23 5.57 -33.94 3.70
C GLN A 23 4.46 -33.22 4.48
N SER A 24 3.74 -33.92 5.35
CA SER A 24 2.71 -33.30 6.18
C SER A 24 3.25 -32.19 7.08
N VAL A 25 4.47 -32.35 7.62
CA VAL A 25 5.13 -31.31 8.41
C VAL A 25 5.52 -30.13 7.52
N SER A 26 6.06 -30.39 6.32
CA SER A 26 6.37 -29.34 5.34
C SER A 26 5.12 -28.55 4.93
N ASP A 27 4.01 -29.24 4.64
CA ASP A 27 2.76 -28.63 4.22
C ASP A 27 2.16 -27.74 5.33
N GLN A 28 2.37 -28.10 6.59
CA GLN A 28 1.98 -27.28 7.75
C GLN A 28 2.90 -26.07 7.97
N LEU A 29 4.20 -26.20 7.65
CA LEU A 29 5.15 -25.10 7.80
C LEU A 29 5.07 -24.10 6.64
N SER A 30 4.62 -24.51 5.45
CA SER A 30 4.52 -23.64 4.28
C SER A 30 3.67 -22.37 4.49
N PRO A 31 2.43 -22.44 5.02
CA PRO A 31 1.64 -21.24 5.31
C PRO A 31 2.31 -20.30 6.31
N LEU A 32 2.98 -20.87 7.31
CA LEU A 32 3.70 -20.09 8.31
C LEU A 32 4.94 -19.42 7.72
N ALA A 33 5.68 -20.13 6.87
CA ALA A 33 6.82 -19.58 6.14
C ALA A 33 6.39 -18.43 5.22
N LEU A 34 5.26 -18.59 4.52
CA LEU A 34 4.67 -17.54 3.69
C LEU A 34 4.26 -16.33 4.53
N LEU A 35 3.59 -16.52 5.66
CA LEU A 35 3.23 -15.42 6.55
C LEU A 35 4.46 -14.67 7.05
N PHE A 36 5.53 -15.40 7.42
CA PHE A 36 6.79 -14.80 7.85
C PHE A 36 7.48 -14.02 6.73
N SER A 37 7.56 -14.58 5.51
CA SER A 37 8.14 -13.85 4.37
C SER A 37 7.35 -12.58 4.09
N THR A 38 6.01 -12.63 4.12
CA THR A 38 5.14 -11.45 3.94
C THR A 38 5.35 -10.37 5.01
N CYS A 39 5.74 -10.72 6.24
CA CYS A 39 6.01 -9.74 7.29
C CYS A 39 7.41 -9.11 7.20
N LEU A 40 8.39 -9.89 6.74
CA LEU A 40 9.81 -9.54 6.82
C LEU A 40 10.35 -8.95 5.53
N GLU A 41 9.86 -9.41 4.39
CA GLU A 41 10.39 -9.03 3.08
C GLU A 41 9.69 -7.76 2.56
N PRO A 42 10.43 -6.86 1.86
CA PRO A 42 9.82 -5.72 1.19
C PRO A 42 8.74 -6.17 0.19
N VAL A 43 7.77 -5.29 -0.09
CA VAL A 43 6.83 -5.52 -1.19
C VAL A 43 7.56 -5.36 -2.52
N GLU A 44 7.39 -6.30 -3.43
CA GLU A 44 8.17 -6.32 -4.68
C GLU A 44 7.53 -5.50 -5.81
N ASN A 45 6.20 -5.53 -5.90
CA ASN A 45 5.43 -4.93 -6.99
C ASN A 45 3.95 -4.77 -6.61
N ASP A 46 3.15 -4.19 -7.51
CA ASP A 46 1.72 -3.92 -7.27
C ASP A 46 0.85 -5.18 -7.12
N GLU A 47 1.29 -6.32 -7.67
CA GLU A 47 0.56 -7.58 -7.50
C GLU A 47 0.81 -8.17 -6.10
N ASP A 48 2.05 -8.12 -5.63
CA ASP A 48 2.41 -8.46 -4.24
C ASP A 48 1.68 -7.53 -3.26
N LEU A 49 1.63 -6.22 -3.52
CA LEU A 49 0.86 -5.25 -2.73
C LEU A 49 -0.60 -5.69 -2.54
N LYS A 50 -1.29 -6.03 -3.63
CA LYS A 50 -2.69 -6.49 -3.58
C LYS A 50 -2.84 -7.79 -2.81
N ALA A 51 -1.92 -8.74 -3.02
CA ALA A 51 -1.95 -10.00 -2.28
C ALA A 51 -1.80 -9.77 -0.76
N ARG A 52 -0.94 -8.83 -0.36
CA ARG A 52 -0.75 -8.46 1.05
C ARG A 52 -1.96 -7.74 1.65
N MET A 53 -2.68 -6.92 0.87
CA MET A 53 -3.95 -6.34 1.31
C MET A 53 -4.98 -7.43 1.66
N VAL A 54 -5.09 -8.47 0.83
CA VAL A 54 -5.97 -9.62 1.12
C VAL A 54 -5.55 -10.35 2.40
N ILE A 55 -4.24 -10.51 2.62
CA ILE A 55 -3.71 -11.15 3.84
C ILE A 55 -4.05 -10.32 5.08
N ILE A 56 -3.92 -8.99 5.00
CA ILE A 56 -4.29 -8.08 6.10
C ILE A 56 -5.78 -8.22 6.44
N ASP A 57 -6.65 -8.20 5.42
CA ASP A 57 -8.09 -8.36 5.63
C ASP A 57 -8.43 -9.70 6.30
N GLU A 58 -7.80 -10.78 5.82
CA GLU A 58 -7.97 -12.11 6.40
C GLU A 58 -7.48 -12.16 7.86
N LEU A 59 -6.29 -11.61 8.16
CA LEU A 59 -5.74 -11.56 9.53
C LEU A 59 -6.64 -10.77 10.49
N TYR A 60 -7.16 -9.62 10.05
CA TYR A 60 -8.09 -8.83 10.85
C TYR A 60 -9.44 -9.52 11.04
N SER A 61 -9.88 -10.35 10.10
CA SER A 61 -11.13 -11.12 10.25
C SER A 61 -11.09 -12.11 11.44
N TYR A 62 -9.90 -12.57 11.83
CA TYR A 62 -9.70 -13.45 13.01
C TYR A 62 -9.27 -12.68 14.27
N ALA A 63 -9.06 -11.37 14.19
CA ALA A 63 -8.65 -10.57 15.33
C ALA A 63 -9.86 -10.15 16.17
N ASN A 64 -9.82 -10.45 17.48
CA ASN A 64 -10.86 -10.01 18.41
C ASN A 64 -10.60 -8.60 18.96
N ASP A 65 -9.33 -8.18 18.97
CA ASP A 65 -8.85 -6.87 19.42
C ASP A 65 -7.48 -6.56 18.79
N THR A 66 -6.93 -5.39 19.11
CA THR A 66 -5.63 -4.90 18.58
C THR A 66 -4.40 -5.60 19.20
N GLU A 67 -4.58 -6.33 20.31
CA GLU A 67 -3.51 -7.11 20.95
C GLU A 67 -3.50 -8.57 20.48
N HIS A 68 -4.53 -8.99 19.75
CA HIS A 68 -4.62 -10.31 19.14
C HIS A 68 -3.43 -10.58 18.22
N VAL A 69 -2.89 -11.81 18.26
CA VAL A 69 -1.69 -12.19 17.50
C VAL A 69 -1.87 -11.91 16.00
N ALA A 70 -3.05 -12.21 15.45
CA ALA A 70 -3.36 -11.95 14.04
C ALA A 70 -3.29 -10.44 13.69
N ALA A 71 -3.76 -9.55 14.59
CA ALA A 71 -3.66 -8.10 14.41
C ALA A 71 -2.19 -7.66 14.40
N LYS A 72 -1.35 -8.19 15.31
CA LYS A 72 0.09 -7.87 15.31
C LYS A 72 0.80 -8.32 14.02
N PHE A 73 0.41 -9.47 13.45
CA PHE A 73 0.91 -9.87 12.13
C PHE A 73 0.44 -8.92 11.04
N ALA A 74 -0.83 -8.49 11.05
CA ALA A 74 -1.35 -7.53 10.10
C ALA A 74 -0.61 -6.18 10.17
N ASP A 75 -0.23 -5.72 11.36
CA ASP A 75 0.59 -4.52 11.56
C ASP A 75 1.95 -4.67 10.86
N PHE A 76 2.65 -5.80 11.02
CA PHE A 76 3.94 -6.02 10.34
C PHE A 76 3.83 -6.04 8.82
N VAL A 77 2.75 -6.60 8.26
CA VAL A 77 2.50 -6.57 6.82
C VAL A 77 2.20 -5.14 6.37
N THR A 78 1.43 -4.39 7.15
CA THR A 78 1.08 -2.98 6.89
C THR A 78 2.33 -2.11 6.84
N ASP A 79 3.31 -2.32 7.72
CA ASP A 79 4.59 -1.60 7.70
C ASP A 79 5.33 -1.78 6.36
N ARG A 80 5.37 -3.02 5.83
CA ARG A 80 6.00 -3.30 4.52
C ARG A 80 5.26 -2.62 3.38
N ILE A 81 3.93 -2.62 3.42
CA ILE A 81 3.09 -1.89 2.45
C ILE A 81 3.38 -0.40 2.50
N TYR A 82 3.41 0.19 3.69
CA TYR A 82 3.68 1.62 3.85
C TYR A 82 5.05 2.02 3.28
N GLU A 83 6.08 1.21 3.50
CA GLU A 83 7.41 1.42 2.92
C GLU A 83 7.39 1.40 1.39
N TYR A 84 6.64 0.46 0.80
CA TYR A 84 6.49 0.35 -0.66
C TYR A 84 5.71 1.52 -1.24
N GLU A 85 4.54 1.83 -0.70
CA GLU A 85 3.71 2.94 -1.16
C GLU A 85 4.41 4.29 -0.99
N THR A 86 5.19 4.46 0.09
CA THR A 86 5.98 5.68 0.31
C THR A 86 7.09 5.83 -0.73
N LYS A 87 7.78 4.73 -1.09
CA LYS A 87 8.79 4.74 -2.16
C LYS A 87 8.18 4.91 -3.55
N ASN A 88 7.01 4.32 -3.75
CA ASN A 88 6.28 4.30 -5.01
C ASN A 88 5.12 5.28 -5.02
N GLN A 89 5.24 6.41 -4.31
CA GLN A 89 4.24 7.48 -4.33
C GLN A 89 4.07 7.99 -5.76
N SER A 90 3.19 7.32 -6.50
CA SER A 90 2.33 7.93 -7.48
C SER A 90 1.43 8.84 -6.66
N VAL A 91 1.90 10.06 -6.37
CA VAL A 91 1.01 11.16 -5.99
C VAL A 91 -0.13 11.09 -7.00
N PRO A 92 -1.40 10.86 -6.58
CA PRO A 92 -2.50 10.77 -7.52
C PRO A 92 -2.38 11.97 -8.45
N ASN A 93 -2.28 11.68 -9.74
CA ASN A 93 -1.82 12.63 -10.76
C ASN A 93 -2.92 13.67 -11.00
N VAL A 94 -3.14 14.51 -10.00
CA VAL A 94 -4.05 15.64 -10.04
C VAL A 94 -3.30 16.71 -10.79
N SER A 95 -3.73 16.98 -12.01
CA SER A 95 -3.14 18.06 -12.78
C SER A 95 -3.35 19.38 -12.02
N PRO A 96 -2.42 20.36 -12.09
CA PRO A 96 -2.57 21.63 -11.39
C PRO A 96 -3.92 22.33 -11.62
N ARG A 97 -4.50 22.15 -12.82
CA ARG A 97 -5.83 22.65 -13.18
C ARG A 97 -6.96 21.98 -12.40
N GLU A 98 -6.87 20.68 -12.13
CA GLU A 98 -7.87 19.91 -11.39
C GLU A 98 -7.80 20.25 -9.92
N ALA A 99 -6.59 20.40 -9.37
CA ALA A 99 -6.38 20.92 -8.02
C ALA A 99 -7.02 22.31 -7.86
N LEU A 100 -6.78 23.22 -8.81
CA LEU A 100 -7.36 24.57 -8.76
C LEU A 100 -8.88 24.54 -8.85
N ALA A 101 -9.43 23.79 -9.81
CA ALA A 101 -10.87 23.64 -9.98
C ALA A 101 -11.54 23.06 -8.72
N PHE A 102 -10.91 22.06 -8.10
CA PHE A 102 -11.36 21.45 -6.86
C PHE A 102 -11.42 22.47 -5.72
N PHE A 103 -10.33 23.17 -5.41
CA PHE A 103 -10.31 24.13 -4.31
C PHE A 103 -11.26 25.31 -4.54
N MET A 104 -11.40 25.77 -5.78
CA MET A 104 -12.36 26.81 -6.13
C MET A 104 -13.79 26.37 -5.84
N LYS A 105 -14.16 25.16 -6.26
CA LYS A 105 -15.49 24.59 -6.03
C LYS A 105 -15.74 24.36 -4.54
N GLU A 106 -14.82 23.67 -3.86
CA GLU A 106 -14.98 23.24 -2.47
C GLU A 106 -15.07 24.43 -1.50
N ARG A 107 -14.36 25.52 -1.80
CA ARG A 107 -14.31 26.70 -0.93
C ARG A 107 -15.16 27.87 -1.44
N GLY A 108 -15.93 27.68 -2.51
CA GLY A 108 -16.77 28.73 -3.11
C GLY A 108 -15.99 29.94 -3.64
N ILE A 109 -14.73 29.75 -4.05
CA ILE A 109 -13.85 30.81 -4.55
C ILE A 109 -14.09 31.03 -6.04
N ARG A 110 -14.32 32.28 -6.44
CA ARG A 110 -14.51 32.65 -7.85
C ARG A 110 -13.17 33.03 -8.46
N GLN A 111 -13.08 32.99 -9.80
CA GLN A 111 -11.87 33.41 -10.52
C GLN A 111 -11.48 34.86 -10.19
N ALA A 112 -12.46 35.74 -9.97
CA ALA A 112 -12.25 37.13 -9.61
C ALA A 112 -11.52 37.31 -8.26
N ASP A 113 -11.66 36.34 -7.36
CA ASP A 113 -11.06 36.39 -6.02
C ASP A 113 -9.57 35.95 -6.05
N LEU A 114 -9.08 35.50 -7.21
CA LEU A 114 -7.70 35.06 -7.46
C LEU A 114 -6.89 36.03 -8.34
N CYS A 115 -7.46 37.21 -8.65
CA CYS A 115 -6.88 38.19 -9.58
C CYS A 115 -5.48 38.70 -9.17
N ASP A 116 -5.14 38.65 -7.88
CA ASP A 116 -3.82 39.03 -7.36
C ASP A 116 -2.71 38.05 -7.77
N ILE A 117 -3.07 36.83 -8.17
CA ILE A 117 -2.14 35.76 -8.57
C ILE A 117 -2.03 35.69 -10.09
N ALA A 118 -3.17 35.78 -10.78
CA ALA A 118 -3.25 35.75 -12.24
C ALA A 118 -4.52 36.45 -12.70
N THR A 119 -4.52 37.01 -13.92
CA THR A 119 -5.73 37.62 -14.46
C THR A 119 -6.83 36.58 -14.68
N GLN A 120 -8.09 37.01 -14.64
CA GLN A 120 -9.24 36.14 -14.85
C GLN A 120 -9.16 35.33 -16.17
N SER A 121 -8.67 35.96 -17.25
CA SER A 121 -8.44 35.27 -18.53
C SER A 121 -7.45 34.11 -18.38
N VAL A 122 -6.35 34.34 -17.66
CA VAL A 122 -5.31 33.33 -17.44
C VAL A 122 -5.81 32.20 -16.55
N ILE A 123 -6.55 32.51 -15.49
CA ILE A 123 -7.17 31.50 -14.62
C ILE A 123 -8.14 30.63 -15.43
N SER A 124 -8.95 31.24 -16.29
CA SER A 124 -9.85 30.50 -17.19
C SER A 124 -9.06 29.60 -18.15
N GLU A 125 -8.00 30.09 -18.78
CA GLU A 125 -7.15 29.27 -19.66
C GLU A 125 -6.52 28.08 -18.92
N ILE A 126 -6.08 28.27 -17.67
CA ILE A 126 -5.54 27.21 -16.82
C ILE A 126 -6.60 26.16 -16.52
N LEU A 127 -7.79 26.57 -16.06
CA LEU A 127 -8.90 25.66 -15.74
C LEU A 127 -9.35 24.84 -16.96
N HIS A 128 -9.28 25.41 -18.16
CA HIS A 128 -9.60 24.72 -19.41
C HIS A 128 -8.41 23.96 -20.02
N GLY A 129 -7.24 23.94 -19.37
CA GLY A 129 -6.04 23.25 -19.86
C GLY A 129 -5.40 23.87 -21.10
N LYS A 130 -5.76 25.10 -21.45
CA LYS A 130 -5.15 25.85 -22.57
C LYS A 130 -3.78 26.44 -22.20
N ARG A 131 -3.50 26.55 -20.90
CA ARG A 131 -2.28 27.15 -20.37
C ARG A 131 -1.81 26.44 -19.11
N SER A 132 -0.51 26.17 -19.02
CA SER A 132 0.11 25.66 -17.79
C SER A 132 0.37 26.78 -16.79
N MET A 133 0.33 26.45 -15.50
CA MET A 133 0.70 27.39 -14.44
C MET A 133 2.20 27.70 -14.46
N THR A 134 2.58 28.94 -14.18
CA THR A 134 3.98 29.31 -13.91
C THR A 134 4.34 29.00 -12.46
N ILE A 135 5.63 28.87 -12.13
CA ILE A 135 6.11 28.66 -10.75
C ILE A 135 5.61 29.75 -9.79
N GLN A 136 5.51 31.00 -10.25
CA GLN A 136 4.95 32.09 -9.45
C GLN A 136 3.47 31.87 -9.13
N GLN A 137 2.69 31.41 -10.11
CA GLN A 137 1.27 31.11 -9.93
C GLN A 137 1.06 29.92 -9.00
N VAL A 138 1.85 28.85 -9.16
CA VAL A 138 1.85 27.68 -8.25
C VAL A 138 2.06 28.14 -6.81
N LYS A 139 3.09 28.94 -6.53
CA LYS A 139 3.36 29.48 -5.19
C LYS A 139 2.24 30.38 -4.69
N GLY A 140 1.67 31.21 -5.57
CA GLY A 140 0.55 32.10 -5.26
C GLY A 140 -0.70 31.33 -4.86
N PHE A 141 -1.11 30.34 -5.64
CA PHE A 141 -2.27 29.49 -5.35
C PHE A 141 -2.04 28.65 -4.09
N ALA A 142 -0.87 28.02 -3.94
CA ALA A 142 -0.51 27.27 -2.72
C ALA A 142 -0.66 28.14 -1.46
N LYS A 143 -0.14 29.38 -1.51
CA LYS A 143 -0.27 30.35 -0.42
C LYS A 143 -1.72 30.75 -0.17
N PHE A 144 -2.50 31.03 -1.21
CA PHE A 144 -3.90 31.43 -1.08
C PHE A 144 -4.76 30.32 -0.47
N PHE A 145 -4.56 29.08 -0.89
CA PHE A 145 -5.32 27.94 -0.38
C PHE A 145 -4.74 27.31 0.90
N GLY A 146 -3.55 27.74 1.34
CA GLY A 146 -2.91 27.19 2.55
C GLY A 146 -2.54 25.72 2.40
N VAL A 147 -2.03 25.33 1.23
CA VAL A 147 -1.63 23.95 0.91
C VAL A 147 -0.16 23.92 0.46
N PRO A 148 0.52 22.76 0.50
CA PRO A 148 1.87 22.61 -0.03
C PRO A 148 1.98 23.01 -1.50
N VAL A 149 3.16 23.45 -1.93
CA VAL A 149 3.38 23.94 -3.31
C VAL A 149 3.24 22.79 -4.32
N GLU A 150 3.60 21.59 -3.88
CA GLU A 150 3.54 20.32 -4.60
C GLU A 150 2.12 20.02 -5.10
N THR A 151 1.09 20.50 -4.38
CA THR A 151 -0.33 20.37 -4.78
C THR A 151 -0.62 20.99 -6.16
N PHE A 152 0.13 22.00 -6.57
CA PHE A 152 -0.05 22.70 -7.86
C PHE A 152 1.14 22.52 -8.81
N MET A 153 2.16 21.73 -8.47
CA MET A 153 3.32 21.55 -9.34
C MET A 153 3.01 20.63 -10.52
N GLY A 154 2.15 19.62 -10.34
CA GLY A 154 2.02 18.52 -11.30
C GLY A 154 3.35 17.77 -11.45
N THR A 155 3.36 16.66 -12.18
CA THR A 155 4.63 16.00 -12.53
C THR A 155 5.42 16.82 -13.55
N LEU A 156 6.73 16.95 -13.30
CA LEU A 156 7.74 17.31 -14.31
C LEU A 156 7.82 16.24 -15.41
#